data_AF-A0A1B9PKC6-F1
#
_entry.id   AF-A0A1B9PKC6-F1
#
_cell.length_a   1.000
_cell.length_b   1.000
_cell.length_c   1.000
_cell.angle_alpha   90.00
_cell.angle_beta   90.00
_cell.angle_gamma   90.00
#
_symmetry.space_group_name_H-M   'P 1'
#
loop_
_entity.id
_entity.type
_entity.pdbx_description
1 polymer ?
#
loop_
_entity_poly.entity_id
_entity_poly.type
_entity_poly.pdbx_seq_one_letter_code
_entity_poly.pdbx_strand_id
1 'polypeptide(L)'
;MQISELIKCLQDIQATHDDDLEVVTGEEWFPEQLLASNVQHNMTFLQFDRMPSDIPVEIDARGFLEHEELLIKTLINNVIFSELEPEAMVEKLTSMLIFSHENISSDVIEHFNQAEK
;
A
#
# COMPACT_ATOMS: atom_id res chain seq x y z
N MET A 1 -4.85 21.82 -6.58
CA MET A 1 -4.73 22.18 -8.01
C MET A 1 -6.11 22.09 -8.64
N GLN A 2 -6.53 23.10 -9.39
CA GLN A 2 -7.79 23.07 -10.15
C GLN A 2 -7.63 22.20 -11.40
N ILE A 3 -8.72 21.64 -11.93
CA ILE A 3 -8.68 20.83 -13.16
C ILE A 3 -8.11 21.60 -14.35
N SER A 4 -8.38 22.91 -14.42
CA SER A 4 -7.84 23.81 -15.44
C SER A 4 -6.32 23.97 -15.36
N GLU A 5 -5.76 23.97 -14.14
CA GLU A 5 -4.31 24.02 -13.93
C GLU A 5 -3.66 22.69 -14.34
N LEU A 6 -4.28 21.56 -13.99
CA LEU A 6 -3.82 20.23 -14.40
C LEU A 6 -3.80 20.09 -15.93
N ILE A 7 -4.86 20.50 -16.62
CA ILE A 7 -4.94 20.48 -18.09
C ILE A 7 -3.77 21.25 -18.70
N LYS A 8 -3.45 22.43 -18.15
CA LYS A 8 -2.35 23.24 -18.65
C LYS A 8 -1.01 22.50 -18.49
N CYS A 9 -0.75 21.92 -17.32
CA CYS A 9 0.47 21.13 -17.12
C CYS A 9 0.58 19.96 -18.10
N LEU A 10 -0.52 19.23 -18.33
CA LEU A 10 -0.55 18.10 -19.27
C LEU A 10 -0.29 18.54 -20.71
N GLN A 11 -0.85 19.68 -21.12
CA GLN A 11 -0.59 20.27 -22.45
C GLN A 11 0.88 20.68 -22.62
N ASP A 12 1.49 21.26 -21.59
CA ASP A 12 2.90 21.64 -21.61
C ASP A 12 3.83 20.40 -21.70
N ILE A 13 3.49 19.32 -20.99
CA ILE A 13 4.21 18.03 -21.07
C ILE A 13 4.08 17.43 -22.47
N GLN A 14 2.87 17.34 -23.02
CA GLN A 14 2.63 16.81 -24.36
C GLN A 14 3.30 17.64 -25.46
N ALA A 15 3.44 18.96 -25.27
CA ALA A 15 4.19 19.79 -26.21
C ALA A 15 5.71 19.55 -26.18
N THR A 16 6.23 18.97 -25.10
CA THR A 16 7.67 18.74 -24.90
C THR A 16 8.09 17.31 -25.22
N HIS A 17 7.16 16.36 -25.22
CA HIS A 17 7.37 14.95 -25.51
C HIS A 17 6.52 14.53 -26.72
N ASP A 18 7.14 13.94 -27.74
CA ASP A 18 6.50 13.63 -29.05
C ASP A 18 5.72 12.29 -29.03
N ASP A 19 5.70 11.59 -27.90
CA ASP A 19 5.11 10.26 -27.73
C ASP A 19 3.73 10.31 -27.06
N ASP A 20 2.90 9.30 -27.32
CA ASP A 20 1.62 9.09 -26.63
C ASP A 20 1.87 8.55 -25.22
N LEU A 21 1.90 9.46 -24.25
CA LEU A 21 2.24 9.15 -22.85
C LEU A 21 1.00 8.69 -22.07
N GLU A 22 1.15 7.62 -21.32
CA GLU A 22 0.12 7.15 -20.37
C GLU A 22 0.09 8.04 -19.12
N VAL A 23 -1.12 8.29 -18.61
CA VAL A 23 -1.31 8.98 -17.33
C VAL A 23 -1.17 7.98 -16.19
N VAL A 24 -0.09 8.09 -15.44
CA VAL A 24 0.23 7.22 -14.31
C VAL A 24 0.37 8.01 -13.01
N THR A 25 0.20 7.32 -11.89
CA THR A 25 0.54 7.79 -10.54
C THR A 25 1.46 6.79 -9.85
N GLY A 26 1.98 7.10 -8.67
CA GLY A 26 2.89 6.23 -7.92
C GLY A 26 4.37 6.55 -8.17
N GLU A 27 5.23 5.54 -8.05
CA GLU A 27 6.68 5.66 -8.24
C GLU A 27 7.08 5.19 -9.65
N GLU A 28 8.21 5.65 -10.18
CA GLU A 28 8.65 5.29 -11.55
C GLU A 28 8.82 3.77 -11.75
N TRP A 29 9.17 3.03 -10.68
CA TRP A 29 9.29 1.58 -10.69
C TRP A 29 7.97 0.84 -10.36
N PHE A 30 6.93 1.57 -9.96
CA PHE A 30 5.60 1.04 -9.66
C PHE A 30 4.50 2.02 -10.09
N PRO A 31 4.34 2.25 -11.40
CA PRO A 31 3.34 3.16 -11.92
C PRO A 31 1.95 2.50 -11.91
N GLU A 32 0.94 3.23 -11.47
CA GLU A 32 -0.47 2.83 -11.52
C GLU A 32 -1.14 3.59 -12.67
N GLN A 33 -1.77 2.91 -13.63
CA GLN A 33 -2.38 3.56 -14.80
C GLN A 33 -3.77 4.10 -14.49
N LEU A 34 -4.12 5.24 -15.07
CA LEU A 34 -5.46 5.79 -14.98
C LEU A 34 -6.46 4.92 -15.77
N LEU A 35 -7.33 4.19 -15.08
CA LEU A 35 -8.35 3.33 -15.68
C LEU A 35 -9.63 4.09 -16.02
N ALA A 36 -10.03 5.00 -15.14
CA ALA A 36 -11.28 5.73 -15.30
C ALA A 36 -11.20 7.10 -14.64
N SER A 37 -11.91 8.06 -15.22
CA SER A 37 -12.15 9.37 -14.62
C SER A 37 -13.65 9.61 -14.52
N ASN A 38 -14.11 10.18 -13.42
CA ASN A 38 -15.49 10.60 -13.26
C ASN A 38 -15.56 11.97 -12.60
N VAL A 39 -16.58 12.75 -12.94
CA VAL A 39 -16.87 14.02 -12.29
C VAL A 39 -18.13 13.87 -11.46
N GLN A 40 -18.01 14.11 -10.17
CA GLN A 40 -19.16 14.18 -9.28
C GLN A 40 -19.19 15.55 -8.60
N HIS A 41 -20.30 16.27 -8.80
CA HIS A 41 -20.50 17.64 -8.35
C HIS A 41 -19.42 18.60 -8.90
N ASN A 42 -18.50 19.06 -8.05
CA ASN A 42 -17.41 19.96 -8.38
C ASN A 42 -16.03 19.31 -8.18
N MET A 43 -15.98 17.98 -8.07
CA MET A 43 -14.77 17.21 -7.84
C MET A 43 -14.54 16.25 -9.01
N THR A 44 -13.29 16.15 -9.44
CA THR A 44 -12.84 15.15 -10.43
C THR A 44 -12.19 14.00 -9.68
N PHE A 45 -12.70 12.80 -9.89
CA PHE A 45 -12.20 11.56 -9.32
C PHE A 45 -11.46 10.79 -10.40
N LEU A 46 -10.24 10.37 -10.08
CA LEU A 46 -9.37 9.59 -10.94
C LEU A 46 -9.19 8.22 -10.29
N GLN A 47 -9.53 7.16 -11.00
CA GLN A 47 -9.36 5.79 -10.56
C GLN A 47 -8.18 5.20 -11.30
N PHE A 48 -7.13 4.92 -10.54
CA PHE A 48 -5.96 4.22 -11.03
C PHE A 48 -6.11 2.71 -10.79
N ASP A 49 -5.38 1.91 -11.57
CA ASP A 49 -5.21 0.50 -11.24
C ASP A 49 -4.43 0.35 -9.92
N ARG A 50 -4.28 -0.90 -9.47
CA ARG A 50 -3.46 -1.22 -8.29
C ARG A 50 -2.32 -2.17 -8.65
N MET A 51 -2.05 -2.37 -9.94
CA MET A 51 -1.16 -3.41 -10.44
C MET A 51 -0.76 -3.08 -11.88
N PRO A 52 0.55 -2.90 -12.15
CA PRO A 52 1.04 -2.81 -13.51
C PRO A 52 0.77 -4.12 -14.27
N SER A 53 0.44 -4.00 -15.55
CA SER A 53 0.25 -5.13 -16.48
C SER A 53 1.50 -6.00 -16.68
N ASP A 54 2.69 -5.48 -16.37
CA ASP A 54 3.99 -6.12 -16.59
C ASP A 54 4.60 -6.79 -15.33
N ILE A 55 3.93 -6.73 -14.18
CA ILE A 55 4.37 -7.47 -12.99
C ILE A 55 3.92 -8.93 -13.13
N PRO A 56 4.84 -9.91 -13.09
CA PRO A 56 4.49 -11.32 -13.11
C PRO A 56 3.46 -11.64 -12.01
N VAL A 57 2.41 -12.38 -12.35
CA VAL A 57 1.32 -12.82 -11.45
C VAL A 57 1.84 -13.53 -10.18
N GLU A 58 3.10 -14.00 -10.20
CA GLU A 58 3.79 -14.62 -9.06
C GLU A 58 4.33 -13.63 -8.02
N ILE A 59 4.49 -12.35 -8.38
CA ILE A 59 4.80 -11.27 -7.44
C ILE A 59 3.48 -10.59 -7.12
N ASP A 60 2.73 -11.20 -6.22
CA ASP A 60 1.53 -10.58 -5.65
C ASP A 60 1.97 -9.32 -4.90
N ALA A 61 1.79 -8.15 -5.49
CA ALA A 61 2.03 -6.84 -4.88
C ALA A 61 1.05 -6.53 -3.72
N ARG A 62 0.36 -7.55 -3.19
CA ARG A 62 -0.43 -7.52 -1.95
C ARG A 62 -0.09 -8.67 -0.99
N GLY A 63 0.90 -9.50 -1.33
CA GLY A 63 1.43 -10.53 -0.45
C GLY A 63 2.49 -9.95 0.48
N PHE A 64 2.54 -10.43 1.71
CA PHE A 64 3.73 -10.27 2.55
C PHE A 64 4.93 -10.83 1.76
N LEU A 65 6.04 -10.09 1.71
CA LEU A 65 7.29 -10.66 1.23
C LEU A 65 7.61 -11.88 2.11
N GLU A 66 8.23 -12.94 1.56
CA GLU A 66 8.47 -14.18 2.32
C GLU A 66 9.16 -13.93 3.68
N HIS A 67 10.03 -12.93 3.75
CA HIS A 67 10.70 -12.52 4.97
C HIS A 67 9.76 -11.80 5.97
N GLU A 68 8.77 -11.04 5.50
CA GLU A 68 7.77 -10.40 6.35
C GLU A 68 6.78 -11.42 6.92
N GLU A 69 6.37 -12.41 6.12
CA GLU A 69 5.55 -13.52 6.60
C GLU A 69 6.27 -14.29 7.72
N LEU A 70 7.58 -14.53 7.55
CA LEU A 70 8.41 -15.17 8.57
C LEU A 70 8.48 -14.33 9.86
N LEU A 71 8.63 -13.01 9.74
CA LEU A 71 8.69 -12.10 10.89
C LEU A 71 7.34 -12.02 11.63
N ILE A 72 6.23 -11.95 10.92
CA ILE A 72 4.89 -11.97 11.52
C ILE A 72 4.63 -13.31 12.22
N LYS A 73 4.99 -14.44 11.59
CA LYS A 73 4.93 -15.76 12.25
C LYS A 73 5.77 -15.78 13.53
N THR A 74 6.94 -15.14 13.51
CA THR A 74 7.80 -15.04 14.69
C THR A 74 7.13 -14.21 15.79
N LEU A 75 6.57 -13.04 15.47
CA LEU A 75 5.84 -12.21 16.42
C LEU A 75 4.64 -12.96 17.04
N ILE A 76 3.84 -13.63 16.21
CA ILE A 76 2.71 -14.44 16.68
C ILE A 76 3.18 -15.58 17.57
N ASN A 77 4.25 -16.28 17.19
CA ASN A 77 4.83 -17.34 18.02
C ASN A 77 5.34 -16.80 19.37
N ASN A 78 5.99 -15.63 19.39
CA ASN A 78 6.43 -15.01 20.64
C ASN A 78 5.24 -14.72 21.57
N VAL A 79 4.10 -14.30 21.02
CA VAL A 79 2.88 -14.10 21.82
C VAL A 79 2.31 -15.44 22.31
N ILE A 80 2.16 -16.43 21.43
CA ILE A 80 1.56 -17.74 21.76
C ILE A 80 2.40 -18.51 22.80
N PHE A 81 3.73 -18.47 22.66
CA PHE A 81 4.66 -19.20 23.53
C PHE A 81 5.23 -18.36 24.67
N SER A 82 4.74 -17.14 24.87
CA SER A 82 5.04 -16.36 26.07
C SER A 82 4.36 -16.94 27.31
N GLU A 83 4.91 -16.65 28.49
CA GLU A 83 4.29 -16.99 29.79
C GLU A 83 3.11 -16.05 30.14
N LEU A 84 2.40 -15.51 29.14
CA LEU A 84 1.22 -14.66 29.34
C LEU A 84 0.01 -15.49 29.77
N GLU A 85 -0.79 -14.91 30.66
CA GLU A 85 -2.13 -15.43 30.97
C GLU A 85 -3.03 -15.38 29.71
N PRO A 86 -3.99 -16.32 29.56
CA PRO A 86 -4.81 -16.44 28.35
C PRO A 86 -5.52 -15.14 27.94
N GLU A 87 -6.03 -14.38 28.90
CA GLU A 87 -6.70 -13.10 28.64
C GLU A 87 -5.75 -12.05 28.05
N ALA A 88 -4.52 -11.97 28.57
CA ALA A 88 -3.49 -11.05 28.08
C ALA A 88 -2.98 -11.43 26.68
N MET A 89 -2.92 -12.73 26.39
CA MET A 89 -2.60 -13.23 25.05
C MET A 89 -3.66 -12.82 24.03
N VAL A 90 -4.95 -12.98 24.38
CA VAL A 90 -6.07 -12.57 23.51
C VAL A 90 -6.03 -11.06 23.26
N GLU A 91 -5.77 -10.26 24.28
CA GLU A 91 -5.66 -8.80 24.13
C GLU A 91 -4.51 -8.41 23.19
N LYS A 92 -3.34 -9.05 23.34
CA LYS A 92 -2.16 -8.77 22.51
C LYS A 92 -2.34 -9.21 21.06
N LEU A 93 -2.97 -10.35 20.80
CA LEU A 93 -3.30 -10.77 19.43
C LEU A 93 -4.37 -9.88 18.80
N THR A 94 -5.34 -9.42 19.59
CA THR A 94 -6.38 -8.50 19.13
C THR A 94 -5.79 -7.15 18.74
N SER A 95 -4.86 -6.61 19.54
CA SER A 95 -4.18 -5.35 19.21
C SER A 95 -3.31 -5.46 17.96
N MET A 96 -2.62 -6.59 17.76
CA MET A 96 -1.89 -6.87 16.52
C MET A 96 -2.80 -6.86 15.30
N LEU A 97 -3.98 -7.50 15.37
CA LEU A 97 -4.95 -7.52 14.27
C LEU A 97 -5.51 -6.13 13.94
N ILE A 98 -5.88 -5.35 14.95
CA ILE A 98 -6.40 -3.99 14.77
C ILE A 98 -5.33 -3.09 14.15
N PHE A 99 -4.11 -3.12 14.67
CA PHE A 99 -3.02 -2.31 14.15
C PHE A 99 -2.66 -2.69 12.70
N SER A 100 -2.63 -4.00 12.39
CA SER A 100 -2.31 -4.49 11.05
C SER A 100 -3.38 -4.18 10.00
N HIS A 101 -4.62 -3.94 10.41
CA HIS A 101 -5.69 -3.55 9.49
C HIS A 101 -5.50 -2.13 8.94
N GLU A 102 -4.84 -1.25 9.70
CA GLU A 102 -4.68 0.17 9.36
C GLU A 102 -3.28 0.53 8.85
N ASN A 103 -2.32 -0.39 8.90
CA ASN A 103 -0.90 -0.12 8.63
C ASN A 103 -0.27 -1.18 7.72
N ILE A 104 0.84 -0.80 7.06
CA ILE A 104 1.61 -1.73 6.22
C ILE A 104 2.46 -2.69 7.07
N SER A 105 2.85 -3.82 6.48
CA SER A 105 3.63 -4.90 7.13
C SER A 105 4.89 -4.42 7.84
N SER A 106 5.64 -3.49 7.24
CA SER A 106 6.86 -2.92 7.84
C SER A 106 6.58 -2.21 9.16
N ASP A 107 5.50 -1.43 9.22
CA ASP A 107 5.13 -0.63 10.40
C ASP A 107 4.64 -1.55 11.53
N VAL A 108 3.90 -2.62 11.18
CA VAL A 108 3.49 -3.67 12.11
C VAL A 108 4.72 -4.34 12.73
N ILE A 109 5.67 -4.76 11.89
CA ILE A 109 6.89 -5.42 12.35
C ILE A 109 7.67 -4.48 13.27
N GLU A 110 7.87 -3.22 12.88
CA GLU A 110 8.59 -2.25 13.72
C GLU A 110 7.89 -2.04 15.08
N HIS A 111 6.59 -1.80 15.08
CA HIS A 111 5.82 -1.52 16.29
C HIS A 111 5.90 -2.66 17.32
N PHE A 112 5.69 -3.90 16.87
CA PHE A 112 5.64 -5.05 17.78
C PHE A 112 7.00 -5.65 18.11
N ASN A 113 8.03 -5.38 17.31
CA ASN A 113 9.41 -5.79 17.59
C ASN A 113 10.11 -4.82 18.56
N GLN A 114 9.68 -3.55 18.64
CA GLN A 114 10.18 -2.58 19.63
C GLN A 114 9.68 -2.83 21.06
N ALA A 115 8.62 -3.63 21.25
CA ALA A 115 8.06 -3.96 22.55
C ALA A 115 8.89 -5.00 23.35
N GLU A 116 10.01 -5.48 22.80
CA GLU A 116 10.93 -6.44 23.45
C GLU A 116 12.20 -5.78 24.06
N LYS A 117 12.25 -4.44 24.20
CA LYS A 117 13.34 -3.73 24.90
C LYS A 117 12.96 -3.21 26.28
#